data_AF-A0A168QCI5-F1
#
_entry.id   AF-A0A168QCI5-F1
#
_cell.length_a   1.000
_cell.length_b   1.000
_cell.length_c   1.000
_cell.angle_alpha   90.00
_cell.angle_beta   90.00
_cell.angle_gamma   90.00
#
_symmetry.space_group_name_H-M   'P 1'
#
loop_
_entity.id
_entity.type
_entity.pdbx_description
1 polymer ?
#
loop_
_entity_poly.entity_id
_entity_poly.type
_entity_poly.pdbx_seq_one_letter_code
_entity_poly.pdbx_strand_id
1 'polypeptide(L)'
;VELAFKEQYLGRSDMWRLQQNLKGTCVYHEKKILFAGSIKATVKRLFAHDEQMTSGYITETTRMIFRSASAKYFLFIQMSREMWEFDEDGELYFEKAVSNFLPHLFTRWKDQGTNHVVSIVLFTRVYYETKMDDPLINQAADGRYYKDFYKVLADWETTDDWMSVIGPLKKEQLNFQPNVLLRTEEGRKVVSGQISMAYEGNVLEAVNLALNPFDKHFVDRDLMRTGLSIILITPGVGKFWVNKKLLRLTNERMTDNGIAMDLVCLSPLPLHITPLMCYMDAPLTGETDTVGPKPTLHANTNQKSGFVDPLYRDSDDAPTQAYYAVPHWVDCSFYHHETGRFLKQDKF
;
A
#
# COMPACT_ATOMS: atom_id res chain seq x y z
N VAL A 1 -3.81 -15.20 -20.51
CA VAL A 1 -2.50 -15.87 -20.39
C VAL A 1 -1.57 -14.97 -19.59
N GLU A 2 -0.93 -15.51 -18.55
CA GLU A 2 0.02 -14.79 -17.69
C GLU A 2 1.46 -15.14 -18.07
N LEU A 3 2.23 -14.11 -18.44
CA LEU A 3 3.64 -14.17 -18.80
C LEU A 3 4.46 -13.53 -17.70
N ALA A 4 5.42 -14.28 -17.16
CA ALA A 4 6.40 -13.77 -16.21
C ALA A 4 7.74 -13.52 -16.89
N PHE A 5 8.40 -12.42 -16.52
CA PHE A 5 9.77 -12.14 -16.93
C PHE A 5 10.63 -11.82 -15.71
N LYS A 6 11.93 -12.08 -15.79
CA LYS A 6 12.88 -11.94 -14.68
C LYS A 6 14.16 -11.29 -15.19
N GLU A 7 14.73 -10.40 -14.38
CA GLU A 7 16.05 -9.77 -14.60
C GLU A 7 16.17 -9.05 -15.95
N GLN A 8 15.08 -8.44 -16.40
CA GLN A 8 15.07 -7.62 -17.60
C GLN A 8 14.06 -6.47 -17.47
N TYR A 9 14.40 -5.35 -18.09
CA TYR A 9 13.49 -4.25 -18.34
C TYR A 9 12.64 -4.53 -19.58
N LEU A 10 11.33 -4.34 -19.48
CA LEU A 10 10.40 -4.48 -20.60
C LEU A 10 9.51 -3.24 -20.71
N GLY A 11 9.58 -2.53 -21.83
CA GLY A 11 8.69 -1.42 -22.13
C GLY A 11 7.30 -1.89 -22.55
N ARG A 12 6.26 -1.05 -22.37
CA ARG A 12 4.89 -1.34 -22.84
C ARG A 12 4.83 -1.57 -24.36
N SER A 13 5.68 -0.91 -25.13
CA SER A 13 5.84 -1.14 -26.57
C SER A 13 6.30 -2.56 -26.90
N ASP A 14 7.23 -3.09 -26.11
CA ASP A 14 7.78 -4.43 -26.32
C ASP A 14 6.81 -5.50 -25.84
N MET A 15 6.08 -5.25 -24.76
CA MET A 15 4.94 -6.09 -24.34
C MET A 15 3.90 -6.21 -25.46
N TRP A 16 3.54 -5.09 -26.09
CA TRP A 16 2.59 -5.09 -27.20
C TRP A 16 3.11 -5.87 -28.41
N ARG A 17 4.40 -5.69 -28.78
CA ARG A 17 5.03 -6.46 -29.86
C ARG A 17 5.09 -7.95 -29.57
N LEU A 18 5.43 -8.33 -28.35
CA LEU A 18 5.43 -9.71 -27.88
C LEU A 18 4.01 -10.31 -27.95
N GLN A 19 3.00 -9.53 -27.55
CA GLN A 19 1.60 -9.94 -27.68
C GLN A 19 1.21 -10.17 -29.15
N GLN A 20 1.60 -9.28 -30.08
CA GLN A 20 1.32 -9.48 -31.50
C GLN A 20 2.03 -10.71 -32.07
N ASN A 21 3.28 -10.96 -31.68
CA ASN A 21 4.04 -12.12 -32.14
C ASN A 21 3.46 -13.46 -31.66
N LEU A 22 2.88 -13.47 -30.46
CA LEU A 22 2.28 -14.67 -29.88
C LEU A 22 0.90 -15.00 -30.46
N LYS A 23 0.28 -14.11 -31.24
CA LYS A 23 -1.00 -14.39 -31.91
C LYS A 23 -0.84 -15.56 -32.87
N GLY A 24 -1.80 -16.49 -32.81
CA GLY A 24 -1.82 -17.67 -33.67
C GLY A 24 -0.85 -18.77 -33.25
N THR A 25 -0.28 -18.70 -32.03
CA THR A 25 0.65 -19.70 -31.51
C THR A 25 0.06 -20.51 -30.36
N CYS A 26 0.50 -21.77 -30.21
CA CYS A 26 0.18 -22.60 -29.05
C CYS A 26 1.13 -22.31 -27.88
N VAL A 27 0.60 -22.23 -26.68
CA VAL A 27 1.35 -22.06 -25.43
C VAL A 27 0.97 -23.15 -24.43
N TYR A 28 1.92 -23.48 -23.54
CA TYR A 28 1.72 -24.42 -22.46
C TYR A 28 2.40 -23.90 -21.20
N HIS A 29 2.04 -24.47 -20.06
CA HIS A 29 2.59 -24.12 -18.75
C HIS A 29 4.13 -24.22 -18.78
N GLU A 30 4.82 -23.21 -18.28
CA GLU A 30 6.30 -23.10 -18.28
C GLU A 30 6.97 -23.04 -19.65
N LYS A 31 6.21 -22.79 -20.72
CA LYS A 31 6.82 -22.50 -22.02
C LYS A 31 7.69 -21.26 -21.93
N LYS A 32 8.98 -21.43 -22.25
CA LYS A 32 9.94 -20.32 -22.42
C LYS A 32 9.77 -19.72 -23.81
N ILE A 33 9.58 -18.42 -23.86
CA ILE A 33 9.39 -17.63 -25.07
C ILE A 33 10.60 -16.71 -25.20
N LEU A 34 11.22 -16.73 -26.38
CA LEU A 34 12.29 -15.83 -26.75
C LEU A 34 11.81 -14.98 -27.93
N PHE A 35 11.70 -13.67 -27.71
CA PHE A 35 11.29 -12.72 -28.74
C PHE A 35 12.44 -11.78 -29.09
N ALA A 36 12.67 -11.60 -30.39
CA ALA A 36 13.71 -10.74 -30.95
C ALA A 36 15.12 -10.98 -30.38
N GLY A 37 15.41 -12.20 -29.92
CA GLY A 37 16.72 -12.61 -29.38
C GLY A 37 17.08 -12.06 -28.00
N SER A 38 16.34 -11.08 -27.47
CA SER A 38 16.65 -10.41 -26.21
C SER A 38 15.59 -10.60 -25.13
N ILE A 39 14.30 -10.60 -25.50
CA ILE A 39 13.19 -10.61 -24.54
C ILE A 39 12.86 -12.05 -24.18
N LYS A 40 13.07 -12.42 -22.92
CA LYS A 40 12.78 -13.74 -22.38
C LYS A 40 11.52 -13.67 -21.51
N ALA A 41 10.51 -14.47 -21.83
CA ALA A 41 9.30 -14.57 -21.01
C ALA A 41 8.96 -16.04 -20.76
N THR A 42 8.33 -16.33 -19.63
CA THR A 42 7.88 -17.68 -19.28
C THR A 42 6.38 -17.65 -19.03
N VAL A 43 5.63 -18.57 -19.64
CA VAL A 43 4.20 -18.72 -19.36
C VAL A 43 4.03 -19.32 -17.97
N LYS A 44 3.39 -18.60 -17.05
CA LYS A 44 3.17 -19.08 -15.67
C LYS A 44 1.75 -19.61 -15.46
N ARG A 45 0.73 -18.90 -15.94
CA ARG A 45 -0.66 -19.30 -15.76
C ARG A 45 -1.45 -19.12 -17.04
N LEU A 46 -2.31 -20.07 -17.35
CA LEU A 46 -3.28 -19.96 -18.43
C LEU A 46 -4.66 -20.17 -17.81
N PHE A 47 -5.59 -19.31 -18.21
CA PHE A 47 -6.98 -19.39 -17.76
C PHE A 47 -7.87 -19.40 -19.00
N ALA A 48 -8.84 -20.30 -19.01
CA ALA A 48 -9.92 -20.33 -19.99
C ALA A 48 -11.22 -20.59 -19.22
N HIS A 49 -12.20 -19.70 -19.38
CA HIS A 49 -13.52 -19.83 -18.73
C HIS A 49 -13.38 -20.01 -17.20
N ASP A 50 -12.51 -19.20 -16.59
CA ASP A 50 -12.15 -19.22 -15.16
C ASP A 50 -11.49 -20.51 -14.63
N GLU A 51 -11.20 -21.48 -15.49
CA GLU A 51 -10.42 -22.66 -15.14
C GLU A 51 -8.96 -22.52 -15.54
N GLN A 52 -8.07 -23.02 -14.68
CA GLN A 52 -6.65 -23.05 -14.97
C GLN A 52 -6.33 -24.17 -15.95
N MET A 53 -5.76 -23.80 -17.10
CA MET A 53 -5.40 -24.73 -18.17
C MET A 53 -3.90 -24.98 -18.21
N THR A 54 -3.50 -26.19 -18.64
CA THR A 54 -2.09 -26.55 -18.83
C THR A 54 -1.55 -26.13 -20.19
N SER A 55 -2.42 -26.04 -21.20
CA SER A 55 -2.05 -25.63 -22.56
C SER A 55 -3.23 -24.96 -23.26
N GLY A 56 -2.94 -24.21 -24.32
CA GLY A 56 -3.97 -23.51 -25.08
C GLY A 56 -3.42 -22.83 -26.34
N TYR A 57 -4.35 -22.42 -27.21
CA TYR A 57 -4.05 -21.66 -28.42
C TYR A 57 -4.35 -20.17 -28.21
N ILE A 58 -3.44 -19.29 -28.63
CA ILE A 58 -3.61 -17.85 -28.49
C ILE A 58 -4.31 -17.30 -29.73
N THR A 59 -5.55 -16.85 -29.54
CA THR A 59 -6.32 -16.11 -30.55
C THR A 59 -6.17 -14.60 -30.35
N GLU A 60 -6.72 -13.80 -31.27
CA GLU A 60 -6.71 -12.34 -31.17
C GLU A 60 -7.49 -11.78 -29.98
N THR A 61 -8.46 -12.54 -29.48
CA THR A 61 -9.31 -12.17 -28.34
C THR A 61 -8.66 -12.49 -27.00
N THR A 62 -7.55 -13.25 -26.99
CA THR A 62 -6.88 -13.66 -25.77
C THR A 62 -6.19 -12.48 -25.09
N ARG A 63 -6.58 -12.20 -23.84
CA ARG A 63 -5.93 -11.19 -23.00
C ARG A 63 -4.63 -11.73 -22.41
N MET A 64 -3.57 -10.94 -22.52
CA MET A 64 -2.26 -11.24 -21.93
C MET A 64 -2.02 -10.38 -20.70
N ILE A 65 -1.46 -10.98 -19.66
CA ILE A 65 -1.07 -10.32 -18.42
C ILE A 65 0.44 -10.50 -18.29
N PHE A 66 1.17 -9.40 -18.15
CA PHE A 66 2.61 -9.40 -17.96
C PHE A 66 2.91 -9.16 -16.49
N ARG A 67 3.67 -10.07 -15.86
CA ARG A 67 4.12 -9.94 -14.47
C ARG A 67 5.64 -9.92 -14.41
N SER A 68 6.18 -9.00 -13.62
CA SER A 68 7.61 -8.94 -13.35
C SER A 68 7.95 -9.78 -12.13
N ALA A 69 8.89 -10.70 -12.28
CA ALA A 69 9.54 -11.42 -11.18
C ALA A 69 10.77 -10.67 -10.66
N SER A 70 11.04 -9.45 -11.15
CA SER A 70 12.12 -8.57 -10.69
C SER A 70 11.67 -7.10 -10.60
N ALA A 71 10.60 -6.87 -9.84
CA ALA A 71 10.07 -5.53 -9.57
C ALA A 71 10.75 -4.83 -8.38
N LYS A 72 10.53 -3.52 -8.29
CA LYS A 72 10.92 -2.66 -7.17
C LYS A 72 9.76 -2.56 -6.16
N TYR A 73 9.98 -3.01 -4.94
CA TYR A 73 9.04 -3.02 -3.83
C TYR A 73 9.43 -1.98 -2.77
N PHE A 74 8.46 -1.16 -2.38
CA PHE A 74 8.53 -0.39 -1.15
C PHE A 74 7.63 -1.03 -0.12
N LEU A 75 8.23 -1.47 0.98
CA LEU A 75 7.53 -2.06 2.11
C LEU A 75 7.49 -1.04 3.25
N PHE A 76 6.31 -0.45 3.46
CA PHE A 76 6.06 0.46 4.56
C PHE A 76 5.45 -0.29 5.73
N ILE A 77 6.00 -0.09 6.92
CA ILE A 77 5.45 -0.66 8.16
C ILE A 77 5.04 0.51 9.05
N GLN A 78 3.74 0.63 9.31
CA GLN A 78 3.20 1.67 10.17
C GLN A 78 3.43 1.32 11.64
N MET A 79 4.20 2.15 12.34
CA MET A 79 4.43 2.03 13.77
C MET A 79 3.45 2.95 14.52
N SER A 80 2.20 2.50 14.70
CA SER A 80 1.20 3.20 15.50
C SER A 80 1.07 2.58 16.90
N ARG A 81 0.28 3.20 17.79
CA ARG A 81 0.07 2.71 19.15
C ARG A 81 -0.37 1.25 19.21
N GLU A 82 -1.24 0.83 18.29
CA GLU A 82 -1.80 -0.51 18.20
C GLU A 82 -0.72 -1.58 17.96
N MET A 83 0.46 -1.25 17.42
CA MET A 83 1.58 -2.21 17.29
C MET A 83 2.03 -2.82 18.62
N TRP A 84 1.79 -2.13 19.74
CA TRP A 84 2.11 -2.59 21.10
C TRP A 84 0.91 -3.17 21.84
N GLU A 85 -0.24 -3.29 21.17
CA GLU A 85 -1.44 -3.90 21.73
C GLU A 85 -1.54 -5.37 21.30
N PHE A 86 -2.25 -6.17 22.10
CA PHE A 86 -2.50 -7.58 21.79
C PHE A 86 -3.68 -7.69 20.84
N ASP A 87 -3.53 -8.54 19.83
CA ASP A 87 -4.60 -8.96 18.96
C ASP A 87 -5.51 -10.00 19.67
N GLU A 88 -6.64 -10.35 19.05
CA GLU A 88 -7.58 -11.37 19.56
C GLU A 88 -6.93 -12.74 19.76
N ASP A 89 -5.92 -13.06 18.95
CA ASP A 89 -5.11 -14.28 19.04
C ASP A 89 -4.18 -14.29 20.27
N GLY A 90 -3.99 -13.14 20.93
CA GLY A 90 -3.11 -12.98 22.09
C GLY A 90 -1.63 -12.73 21.75
N GLU A 91 -1.32 -12.53 20.47
CA GLU A 91 -0.01 -12.06 20.00
C GLU A 91 -0.01 -10.54 19.84
N LEU A 92 1.14 -9.89 19.99
CA LEU A 92 1.26 -8.46 19.69
C LEU A 92 1.13 -8.24 18.18
N TYR A 93 0.47 -7.15 17.76
CA TYR A 93 0.36 -6.80 16.34
C TYR A 93 1.72 -6.71 15.64
N PHE A 94 2.73 -6.17 16.31
CA PHE A 94 4.09 -6.14 15.77
C PHE A 94 4.67 -7.53 15.57
N GLU A 95 4.48 -8.44 16.53
CA GLU A 95 4.98 -9.82 16.41
C GLU A 95 4.25 -10.57 15.29
N LYS A 96 2.94 -10.36 15.14
CA LYS A 96 2.14 -10.88 14.04
C LYS A 96 2.68 -10.41 12.68
N ALA A 97 3.05 -9.13 12.54
CA ALA A 97 3.64 -8.60 11.32
C ALA A 97 5.03 -9.21 11.03
N VAL A 98 5.91 -9.17 12.02
CA VAL A 98 7.35 -9.44 11.84
C VAL A 98 7.67 -10.93 11.91
N SER A 99 7.01 -11.69 12.76
CA SER A 99 7.28 -13.13 12.94
C SER A 99 6.40 -14.01 12.05
N ASN A 100 5.23 -13.53 11.60
CA ASN A 100 4.31 -14.35 10.81
C ASN A 100 4.16 -13.81 9.37
N PHE A 101 3.65 -12.59 9.18
CA PHE A 101 3.37 -12.06 7.84
C PHE A 101 4.63 -11.93 6.95
N LEU A 102 5.67 -11.25 7.43
CA LEU A 102 6.89 -11.02 6.63
C LEU A 102 7.60 -12.33 6.24
N PRO A 103 7.80 -13.31 7.15
CA PRO A 103 8.33 -14.61 6.77
C PRO A 103 7.49 -15.33 5.72
N HIS A 104 6.15 -15.34 5.86
CA HIS A 104 5.27 -15.95 4.86
C HIS A 104 5.41 -15.27 3.48
N LEU A 105 5.53 -13.94 3.45
CA LEU A 105 5.77 -13.18 2.22
C LEU A 105 7.11 -13.56 1.59
N PHE A 106 8.19 -13.57 2.37
CA PHE A 106 9.54 -13.88 1.89
C PHE A 106 9.68 -15.34 1.42
N THR A 107 9.05 -16.30 2.11
CA THR A 107 8.98 -17.69 1.65
C THR A 107 8.27 -17.79 0.31
N ARG A 108 7.13 -17.10 0.12
CA ARG A 108 6.43 -17.09 -1.18
C ARG A 108 7.27 -16.49 -2.30
N TRP A 109 8.02 -15.42 -2.03
CA TRP A 109 8.95 -14.84 -3.00
C TRP A 109 10.06 -15.83 -3.39
N LYS A 110 10.61 -16.54 -2.40
CA LYS A 110 11.62 -17.59 -2.61
C LYS A 110 11.07 -18.75 -3.44
N ASP A 111 9.88 -19.25 -3.11
CA ASP A 111 9.21 -20.36 -3.82
C ASP A 111 8.89 -19.98 -5.28
N GLN A 112 8.55 -18.73 -5.54
CA GLN A 112 8.33 -18.23 -6.90
C GLN A 112 9.64 -17.91 -7.65
N GLY A 113 10.79 -17.91 -6.96
CA GLY A 113 12.09 -17.62 -7.55
C GLY A 113 12.24 -16.17 -8.02
N THR A 114 11.58 -15.23 -7.34
CA THR A 114 11.63 -13.79 -7.67
C THR A 114 12.92 -13.14 -7.18
N ASN A 115 13.39 -12.11 -7.88
CA ASN A 115 14.57 -11.32 -7.49
C ASN A 115 14.20 -9.84 -7.40
N HIS A 116 13.70 -9.43 -6.22
CA HIS A 116 13.07 -8.12 -6.02
C HIS A 116 14.01 -7.06 -5.43
N VAL A 117 13.77 -5.84 -5.91
CA VAL A 117 14.11 -4.51 -5.39
C VAL A 117 13.50 -4.09 -4.07
N VAL A 118 13.94 -4.46 -2.86
CA VAL A 118 13.14 -4.07 -1.67
C VAL A 118 13.78 -2.92 -0.87
N SER A 119 12.95 -1.91 -0.59
CA SER A 119 13.21 -0.89 0.44
C SER A 119 12.21 -1.05 1.57
N ILE A 120 12.69 -1.12 2.81
CA ILE A 120 11.86 -1.32 4.01
C ILE A 120 11.91 -0.06 4.85
N VAL A 121 10.76 0.56 5.08
CA VAL A 121 10.66 1.85 5.77
C VAL A 121 9.64 1.76 6.90
N LEU A 122 10.09 1.99 8.12
CA LEU A 122 9.21 2.21 9.26
C LEU A 122 8.76 3.67 9.26
N PHE A 123 7.48 3.91 9.52
CA PHE A 123 6.96 5.28 9.61
C PHE A 123 5.97 5.42 10.76
N THR A 124 5.94 6.59 11.38
CA THR A 124 5.05 6.91 12.50
C THR A 124 4.80 8.41 12.59
N ARG A 125 3.68 8.78 13.20
CA ARG A 125 3.38 10.14 13.63
C ARG A 125 3.33 10.18 15.15
N VAL A 126 3.98 11.19 15.75
CA VAL A 126 4.01 11.42 17.19
C VAL A 126 3.40 12.78 17.48
N TYR A 127 2.46 12.80 18.43
CA TYR A 127 1.79 14.02 18.90
C TYR A 127 2.44 14.57 20.16
N TYR A 128 2.49 15.89 20.27
CA TYR A 128 3.01 16.65 21.39
C TYR A 128 1.95 17.64 21.89
N GLU A 129 1.87 17.79 23.22
CA GLU A 129 0.92 18.71 23.87
C GLU A 129 1.39 20.17 23.77
N THR A 130 2.70 20.39 23.81
CA THR A 130 3.29 21.74 23.84
C THR A 130 4.05 22.01 22.55
N LYS A 131 3.97 23.25 22.05
CA LYS A 131 4.80 23.73 20.94
C LYS A 131 6.27 23.66 21.35
N MET A 132 7.09 22.96 20.57
CA MET A 132 8.54 22.93 20.80
C MET A 132 9.26 23.75 19.73
N ASP A 133 10.48 24.19 20.05
CA ASP A 133 11.43 24.80 19.09
C ASP A 133 12.05 23.72 18.19
N ASP A 134 11.23 23.04 17.39
CA ASP A 134 11.68 22.19 16.29
C ASP A 134 10.92 22.60 15.02
N PRO A 135 11.62 23.04 13.95
CA PRO A 135 10.98 23.50 12.72
C PRO A 135 10.23 22.37 11.97
N LEU A 136 10.46 21.10 12.33
CA LEU A 136 9.79 19.95 11.72
C LEU A 136 8.45 19.60 12.41
N ILE A 137 8.10 20.30 13.50
CA ILE A 137 6.82 20.11 14.18
C ILE A 137 5.76 20.90 13.45
N ASN A 138 4.74 20.19 12.98
CA ASN A 138 3.56 20.76 12.36
C ASN A 138 2.42 20.87 13.36
N GLN A 139 1.44 21.72 13.07
CA GLN A 139 0.20 21.84 13.84
C GLN A 139 -0.94 21.18 13.08
N ALA A 140 -1.62 20.23 13.71
CA ALA A 140 -2.82 19.61 13.17
C ALA A 140 -4.03 20.55 13.31
N ALA A 141 -5.11 20.25 12.58
CA ALA A 141 -6.33 21.07 12.59
C ALA A 141 -7.04 21.12 13.95
N ASP A 142 -6.77 20.14 14.81
CA ASP A 142 -7.25 20.05 16.20
C ASP A 142 -6.41 20.87 17.19
N GLY A 143 -5.35 21.53 16.72
CA GLY A 143 -4.43 22.33 17.53
C GLY A 143 -3.31 21.52 18.19
N ARG A 144 -3.29 20.18 18.08
CA ARG A 144 -2.17 19.35 18.56
C ARG A 144 -0.95 19.54 17.66
N TYR A 145 0.23 19.46 18.25
CA TYR A 145 1.48 19.49 17.51
C TYR A 145 1.88 18.07 17.15
N TYR A 146 2.42 17.84 15.95
CA TYR A 146 2.86 16.52 15.53
C TYR A 146 4.17 16.55 14.74
N LYS A 147 4.89 15.43 14.77
CA LYS A 147 6.08 15.18 13.96
C LYS A 147 6.02 13.80 13.35
N ASP A 148 6.38 13.71 12.08
CA ASP A 148 6.45 12.46 11.34
C ASP A 148 7.87 11.94 11.35
N PHE A 149 8.05 10.67 11.68
CA PHE A 149 9.33 9.99 11.71
C PHE A 149 9.35 8.88 10.67
N TYR A 150 10.47 8.78 9.96
CA TYR A 150 10.75 7.73 8.99
C TYR A 150 12.10 7.11 9.32
N LYS A 151 12.15 5.77 9.32
CA LYS A 151 13.36 5.00 9.56
C LYS A 151 13.51 3.98 8.45
N VAL A 152 14.52 4.17 7.62
CA VAL A 152 14.88 3.21 6.57
C VAL A 152 15.69 2.09 7.21
N LEU A 153 15.23 0.86 6.99
CA LEU A 153 15.87 -0.36 7.47
C LEU A 153 16.69 -1.05 6.38
N ALA A 154 16.18 -1.01 5.15
CA ALA A 154 16.84 -1.50 3.96
C ALA A 154 16.59 -0.49 2.84
N ASP A 155 17.63 -0.16 2.07
CA ASP A 155 17.55 0.79 0.97
C ASP A 155 18.02 0.15 -0.34
N TRP A 156 17.09 -0.10 -1.25
CA TRP A 156 17.36 -0.70 -2.57
C TRP A 156 18.17 -2.00 -2.52
N GLU A 157 17.91 -2.85 -1.52
CA GLU A 157 18.68 -4.07 -1.32
C GLU A 157 18.16 -5.22 -2.21
N THR A 158 19.10 -6.00 -2.76
CA THR A 158 18.87 -7.34 -3.31
C THR A 158 19.50 -8.36 -2.39
N THR A 159 18.72 -8.96 -1.51
CA THR A 159 19.17 -10.10 -0.72
C THR A 159 18.38 -11.34 -1.11
N ASP A 160 19.06 -12.49 -1.13
CA ASP A 160 18.40 -13.79 -1.33
C ASP A 160 17.71 -14.27 -0.05
N ASP A 161 18.14 -13.76 1.11
CA ASP A 161 17.59 -14.11 2.43
C ASP A 161 17.03 -12.88 3.18
N TRP A 162 15.78 -12.55 2.85
CA TRP A 162 15.02 -11.49 3.51
C TRP A 162 14.70 -11.79 4.99
N MET A 163 14.89 -13.03 5.45
CA MET A 163 14.72 -13.38 6.87
C MET A 163 15.72 -12.66 7.78
N SER A 164 16.87 -12.26 7.23
CA SER A 164 17.90 -11.50 7.96
C SER A 164 17.39 -10.14 8.49
N VAL A 165 16.37 -9.54 7.85
CA VAL A 165 15.81 -8.24 8.25
C VAL A 165 14.97 -8.32 9.53
N ILE A 166 14.51 -9.52 9.91
CA ILE A 166 13.69 -9.74 11.12
C ILE A 166 14.45 -9.37 12.39
N GLY A 167 15.75 -9.66 12.47
CA GLY A 167 16.60 -9.31 13.61
C GLY A 167 16.70 -7.79 13.84
N PRO A 168 17.12 -7.01 12.83
CA PRO A 168 17.08 -5.54 12.87
C PRO A 168 15.71 -4.96 13.21
N LEU A 169 14.62 -5.49 12.64
CA LEU A 169 13.25 -5.07 12.95
C LEU A 169 12.93 -5.19 14.45
N LYS A 170 13.19 -6.36 15.05
CA LYS A 170 12.96 -6.58 16.49
C LYS A 170 13.82 -5.65 17.36
N LYS A 171 15.06 -5.39 16.96
CA LYS A 171 15.94 -4.45 17.66
C LYS A 171 15.42 -3.01 17.58
N GLU A 172 14.90 -2.59 16.42
CA GLU A 172 14.28 -1.27 16.27
C GLU A 172 12.99 -1.14 17.09
N GLN A 173 12.18 -2.20 17.23
CA GLN A 173 11.01 -2.16 18.11
C GLN A 173 11.36 -1.83 19.57
N LEU A 174 12.40 -2.48 20.10
CA LEU A 174 12.88 -2.24 21.46
C LEU A 174 13.46 -0.84 21.63
N ASN A 175 14.14 -0.33 20.61
CA ASN A 175 14.76 0.99 20.64
C ASN A 175 13.81 2.12 20.19
N PHE A 176 12.59 1.81 19.74
CA PHE A 176 11.66 2.79 19.22
C PHE A 176 11.25 3.80 20.29
N GLN A 177 10.76 3.32 21.45
CA GLN A 177 10.35 4.19 22.55
C GLN A 177 11.48 5.12 23.02
N PRO A 178 12.70 4.64 23.31
CA PRO A 178 13.77 5.54 23.73
C PRO A 178 14.28 6.47 22.63
N ASN A 179 14.23 6.09 21.36
CA ASN A 179 14.73 6.94 20.28
C ASN A 179 13.73 8.01 19.85
N VAL A 180 12.44 7.73 19.94
CA VAL A 180 11.38 8.58 19.40
C VAL A 180 10.67 9.38 20.50
N LEU A 181 10.44 8.77 21.67
CA LEU A 181 9.63 9.37 22.74
C LEU A 181 10.45 10.00 23.86
N LEU A 182 11.72 9.61 24.04
CA LEU A 182 12.57 10.22 25.06
C LEU A 182 13.28 11.45 24.49
N ARG A 183 13.10 12.57 25.17
CA ARG A 183 13.86 13.80 24.93
C ARG A 183 14.71 14.11 26.14
N THR A 184 15.92 14.64 25.91
CA THR A 184 16.74 15.20 26.99
C THR A 184 16.46 16.70 27.07
N GLU A 185 15.75 17.14 28.10
CA GLU A 185 15.55 18.55 28.43
C GLU A 185 16.34 18.87 29.71
N GLU A 186 17.22 19.88 29.64
CA GLU A 186 18.05 20.33 30.78
C GLU A 186 18.80 19.19 31.53
N GLY A 187 19.25 18.16 30.79
CA GLY A 187 19.94 16.99 31.35
C GLY A 187 19.03 15.92 31.96
N ARG A 188 17.70 16.10 31.95
CA ARG A 188 16.72 15.07 32.34
C ARG A 188 16.06 14.45 31.12
N LYS A 189 15.91 13.12 31.12
CA LYS A 189 15.14 12.41 30.10
C LYS A 189 13.66 12.50 30.45
N VAL A 190 12.91 13.28 29.67
CA VAL A 190 11.45 13.40 29.78
C VAL A 190 10.83 12.63 28.61
N VAL A 191 9.84 11.79 28.91
CA VAL A 191 8.99 11.19 27.87
C VAL A 191 8.12 12.32 27.35
N SER A 192 8.37 12.74 26.12
CA SER A 192 7.62 13.80 25.47
C SER A 192 7.17 13.26 24.13
N GLY A 193 5.86 13.05 24.00
CA GLY A 193 5.25 12.54 22.78
C GLY A 193 4.36 11.32 23.02
N GLN A 194 3.24 11.28 22.33
CA GLN A 194 2.34 10.13 22.26
C GLN A 194 2.29 9.62 20.82
N ILE A 195 2.45 8.31 20.63
CA ILE A 195 2.34 7.69 19.31
C ILE A 195 0.89 7.84 18.82
N SER A 196 0.72 8.23 17.56
CA SER A 196 -0.58 8.28 16.90
C SER A 196 -1.25 6.90 16.84
N MET A 197 -2.57 6.92 16.77
CA MET A 197 -3.37 5.76 16.38
C MET A 197 -3.18 5.48 14.89
N ALA A 198 -3.43 4.24 14.46
CA ALA A 198 -3.29 3.84 13.06
C ALA A 198 -4.13 4.71 12.12
N TYR A 199 -5.33 5.10 12.60
CA TYR A 199 -6.26 5.99 11.90
C TYR A 199 -5.70 7.39 11.63
N GLU A 200 -4.85 7.94 12.50
CA GLU A 200 -4.29 9.30 12.34
C GLU A 200 -2.88 9.29 11.72
N GLY A 201 -2.46 8.15 11.18
CA GLY A 201 -1.11 7.95 10.64
C GLY A 201 -0.83 8.74 9.36
N ASN A 202 0.46 8.99 9.13
CA ASN A 202 1.03 9.67 7.97
C ASN A 202 1.15 8.77 6.72
N VAL A 203 0.07 8.05 6.39
CA VAL A 203 0.02 7.05 5.32
C VAL A 203 0.22 7.69 3.95
N LEU A 204 -0.50 8.78 3.65
CA LEU A 204 -0.40 9.42 2.34
C LEU A 204 0.95 10.12 2.14
N GLU A 205 1.53 10.66 3.20
CA GLU A 205 2.86 11.25 3.19
C GLU A 205 3.92 10.19 2.87
N ALA A 206 3.83 9.02 3.50
CA ALA A 206 4.72 7.87 3.22
C ALA A 206 4.60 7.40 1.76
N VAL A 207 3.36 7.24 1.26
CA VAL A 207 3.11 6.86 -0.13
C VAL A 207 3.67 7.90 -1.10
N ASN A 208 3.46 9.20 -0.87
CA ASN A 208 4.01 10.25 -1.72
C ASN A 208 5.54 10.29 -1.71
N LEU A 209 6.17 9.95 -0.59
CA LEU A 209 7.62 9.82 -0.50
C LEU A 209 8.11 8.68 -1.41
N ALA A 210 7.40 7.55 -1.44
CA ALA A 210 7.68 6.43 -2.34
C ALA A 210 7.51 6.79 -3.82
N LEU A 211 6.53 7.64 -4.13
CA LEU A 211 6.24 8.09 -5.50
C LEU A 211 7.33 9.03 -6.06
N ASN A 212 8.12 9.71 -5.22
CA ASN A 212 9.13 10.67 -5.69
C ASN A 212 10.24 10.05 -6.56
N PRO A 213 10.88 8.92 -6.15
CA PRO A 213 11.78 8.17 -7.03
C PRO A 213 11.11 7.68 -8.32
N PHE A 214 9.80 7.41 -8.28
CA PHE A 214 9.06 6.85 -9.41
C PHE A 214 8.74 7.87 -10.49
N ASP A 215 8.40 9.09 -10.13
CA ASP A 215 8.17 10.15 -11.13
C ASP A 215 9.45 10.42 -11.95
N LYS A 216 10.62 10.18 -11.35
CA LYS A 216 11.93 10.33 -11.99
C LYS A 216 12.56 9.01 -12.46
N HIS A 217 11.76 7.94 -12.65
CA HIS A 217 12.25 6.63 -13.12
C HIS A 217 12.93 6.64 -14.51
N PHE A 218 12.78 7.73 -15.26
CA PHE A 218 13.47 7.94 -16.54
C PHE A 218 14.93 8.37 -16.36
N VAL A 219 15.29 8.92 -15.20
CA VAL A 219 16.67 9.22 -14.83
C VAL A 219 17.27 7.94 -14.25
N ASP A 220 18.44 7.53 -14.76
CA ASP A 220 19.16 6.33 -14.31
C ASP A 220 18.29 5.06 -14.30
N ARG A 221 17.62 4.82 -15.42
CA ARG A 221 16.72 3.67 -15.58
C ARG A 221 17.46 2.35 -15.40
N ASP A 222 16.95 1.55 -14.48
CA ASP A 222 17.40 0.17 -14.26
C ASP A 222 16.96 -0.73 -15.42
N LEU A 223 17.92 -1.32 -16.14
CA LEU A 223 17.66 -2.20 -17.28
C LEU A 223 17.40 -3.66 -16.88
N MET A 224 17.55 -4.00 -15.60
CA MET A 224 17.36 -5.37 -15.08
C MET A 224 15.99 -5.56 -14.44
N ARG A 225 15.21 -4.49 -14.27
CA ARG A 225 13.99 -4.52 -13.47
C ARG A 225 12.87 -3.77 -14.14
N THR A 226 11.66 -4.33 -14.06
CA THR A 226 10.43 -3.66 -14.50
C THR A 226 9.40 -3.76 -13.40
N GLY A 227 8.55 -2.75 -13.28
CA GLY A 227 7.44 -2.77 -12.36
C GLY A 227 7.81 -2.22 -10.99
N LEU A 228 6.79 -1.63 -10.38
CA LEU A 228 6.84 -0.92 -9.12
C LEU A 228 5.67 -1.45 -8.28
N SER A 229 5.90 -1.67 -7.00
CA SER A 229 4.86 -2.12 -6.08
C SER A 229 5.08 -1.46 -4.72
N ILE A 230 3.98 -1.02 -4.11
CA ILE A 230 4.00 -0.48 -2.75
C ILE A 230 3.17 -1.44 -1.89
N ILE A 231 3.77 -1.96 -0.83
CA ILE A 231 3.08 -2.75 0.19
C ILE A 231 3.10 -1.92 1.46
N LEU A 232 1.93 -1.63 2.01
CA LEU A 232 1.79 -0.90 3.27
C LEU A 232 1.16 -1.80 4.32
N ILE A 233 1.89 -2.06 5.40
CA ILE A 233 1.43 -2.86 6.53
C ILE A 233 0.95 -1.91 7.61
N THR A 234 -0.31 -2.06 8.02
CA THR A 234 -0.94 -1.28 9.08
C THR A 234 -1.51 -2.19 10.16
N PRO A 235 -1.40 -1.83 11.45
CA PRO A 235 -2.07 -2.56 12.53
C PRO A 235 -3.52 -2.13 12.71
N GLY A 236 -4.05 -1.22 11.86
CA GLY A 236 -5.44 -0.77 11.89
C GLY A 236 -6.34 -1.49 10.87
N VAL A 237 -7.61 -1.07 10.86
CA VAL A 237 -8.68 -1.65 10.02
C VAL A 237 -8.79 -1.03 8.62
N GLY A 238 -7.76 -0.34 8.13
CA GLY A 238 -7.78 0.28 6.80
C GLY A 238 -8.64 1.55 6.68
N LYS A 239 -8.94 2.20 7.80
CA LYS A 239 -9.56 3.53 7.87
C LYS A 239 -8.51 4.56 8.26
N PHE A 240 -8.40 5.66 7.53
CA PHE A 240 -7.41 6.71 7.76
C PHE A 240 -8.03 8.11 7.73
N TRP A 241 -7.53 9.00 8.58
CA TRP A 241 -7.79 10.43 8.56
C TRP A 241 -6.72 11.14 7.75
N VAL A 242 -7.13 11.84 6.71
CA VAL A 242 -6.21 12.40 5.73
C VAL A 242 -6.58 13.83 5.35
N ASN A 243 -5.57 14.57 4.89
CA ASN A 243 -5.80 15.88 4.30
C ASN A 243 -6.38 15.73 2.88
N LYS A 244 -7.49 16.41 2.61
CA LYS A 244 -8.18 16.44 1.31
C LYS A 244 -7.24 16.75 0.14
N LYS A 245 -6.40 17.79 0.27
CA LYS A 245 -5.47 18.22 -0.79
C LYS A 245 -4.43 17.15 -1.08
N LEU A 246 -3.91 16.50 -0.03
CA LEU A 246 -2.93 15.43 -0.16
C LEU A 246 -3.53 14.17 -0.77
N LEU A 247 -4.77 13.83 -0.40
CA LEU A 247 -5.51 12.71 -1.00
C LEU A 247 -5.73 12.93 -2.50
N ARG A 248 -6.17 14.14 -2.90
CA ARG A 248 -6.35 14.50 -4.31
C ARG A 248 -5.05 14.35 -5.11
N LEU A 249 -3.95 14.92 -4.59
CA LEU A 249 -2.63 14.82 -5.22
C LEU A 249 -2.17 13.36 -5.34
N THR A 250 -2.42 12.54 -4.31
CA THR A 250 -2.01 11.13 -4.31
C THR A 250 -2.82 10.33 -5.32
N ASN A 251 -4.14 10.59 -5.41
CA ASN A 251 -5.01 9.97 -6.39
C ASN A 251 -4.53 10.24 -7.83
N GLU A 252 -4.17 11.49 -8.13
CA GLU A 252 -3.62 11.88 -9.43
C GLU A 252 -2.30 11.15 -9.70
N ARG A 253 -1.33 11.21 -8.78
CA ARG A 253 -0.01 10.58 -8.97
C ARG A 253 -0.07 9.05 -9.08
N MET A 254 -0.92 8.38 -8.31
CA MET A 254 -1.10 6.92 -8.40
C MET A 254 -1.73 6.52 -9.74
N THR A 255 -2.72 7.29 -10.20
CA THR A 255 -3.42 7.03 -11.47
C THR A 255 -2.51 7.28 -12.67
N ASP A 256 -1.76 8.40 -12.67
CA ASP A 256 -0.88 8.79 -13.77
C ASP A 256 0.27 7.79 -13.95
N ASN A 257 0.87 7.34 -12.85
CA ASN A 257 1.91 6.32 -12.89
C ASN A 257 1.34 4.91 -13.14
N GLY A 258 0.04 4.70 -12.87
CA GLY A 258 -0.61 3.39 -12.93
C GLY A 258 -0.04 2.41 -11.92
N ILE A 259 0.28 2.89 -10.72
CA ILE A 259 0.80 2.09 -9.61
C ILE A 259 -0.36 1.82 -8.64
N ALA A 260 -0.52 0.57 -8.24
CA ALA A 260 -1.41 0.19 -7.16
C ALA A 260 -0.61 0.01 -5.86
N MET A 261 -1.30 0.15 -4.73
CA MET A 261 -0.76 -0.13 -3.41
C MET A 261 -1.51 -1.30 -2.78
N ASP A 262 -0.76 -2.25 -2.25
CA ASP A 262 -1.31 -3.35 -1.46
C ASP A 262 -1.32 -2.93 0.02
N LEU A 263 -2.50 -2.72 0.57
CA LEU A 263 -2.71 -2.43 1.99
C LEU A 263 -2.95 -3.73 2.74
N VAL A 264 -2.04 -4.07 3.66
CA VAL A 264 -2.14 -5.25 4.52
C VAL A 264 -2.54 -4.80 5.93
N CYS A 265 -3.78 -5.08 6.29
CA CYS A 265 -4.30 -4.83 7.63
C CYS A 265 -4.05 -6.03 8.52
N LEU A 266 -3.47 -5.81 9.71
CA LEU A 266 -3.23 -6.87 10.68
C LEU A 266 -4.45 -7.10 11.60
N SER A 267 -5.32 -6.10 11.73
CA SER A 267 -6.60 -6.20 12.44
C SER A 267 -7.58 -7.14 11.75
N PRO A 268 -8.62 -7.62 12.45
CA PRO A 268 -9.75 -8.32 11.81
C PRO A 268 -10.51 -7.45 10.82
N LEU A 269 -11.22 -8.10 9.90
CA LEU A 269 -12.05 -7.46 8.88
C LEU A 269 -13.21 -6.70 9.56
N PRO A 270 -13.37 -5.38 9.34
CA PRO A 270 -14.45 -4.63 9.94
C PRO A 270 -15.77 -4.76 9.14
N LEU A 271 -16.88 -4.32 9.74
CA LEU A 271 -18.22 -4.30 9.11
C LEU A 271 -18.47 -3.11 8.16
N HIS A 272 -17.45 -2.32 7.85
CA HIS A 272 -17.53 -1.22 6.89
C HIS A 272 -16.68 -1.52 5.66
N ILE A 273 -16.96 -0.83 4.55
CA ILE A 273 -16.18 -0.94 3.32
C ILE A 273 -14.74 -0.48 3.62
N THR A 274 -13.73 -1.24 3.24
CA THR A 274 -12.31 -0.87 3.38
C THR A 274 -11.62 -0.94 2.03
N PRO A 275 -10.68 -0.03 1.71
CA PRO A 275 -10.13 1.03 2.56
C PRO A 275 -10.97 2.33 2.56
N LEU A 276 -10.95 3.08 3.66
CA LEU A 276 -11.63 4.37 3.78
C LEU A 276 -10.68 5.50 4.13
N MET A 277 -10.72 6.55 3.31
CA MET A 277 -10.04 7.82 3.53
C MET A 277 -11.06 8.85 4.00
N CYS A 278 -10.90 9.32 5.23
CA CYS A 278 -11.77 10.29 5.88
C CYS A 278 -11.10 11.67 5.81
N TYR A 279 -11.80 12.69 5.34
CA TYR A 279 -11.29 14.06 5.28
C TYR A 279 -12.37 15.06 5.66
N MET A 280 -11.96 16.23 6.14
CA MET A 280 -12.88 17.33 6.47
C MET A 280 -13.02 18.29 5.30
N ASP A 281 -14.24 18.76 5.06
CA ASP A 281 -14.55 19.76 4.04
C ASP A 281 -15.77 20.60 4.45
N ALA A 282 -16.03 21.68 3.72
CA ALA A 282 -17.24 22.48 3.92
C ALA A 282 -18.50 21.67 3.58
N PRO A 283 -19.66 21.98 4.20
CA PRO A 283 -20.93 21.36 3.83
C PRO A 283 -21.26 21.70 2.38
N LEU A 284 -21.74 20.73 1.62
CA LEU A 284 -22.24 20.96 0.27
C LEU A 284 -23.44 21.91 0.37
N THR A 285 -23.26 23.14 -0.09
CA THR A 285 -24.32 24.15 -0.20
C THR A 285 -25.39 23.63 -1.17
N GLY A 286 -26.43 22.96 -0.64
CA GLY A 286 -27.52 22.41 -1.43
C GLY A 286 -28.32 21.24 -0.83
N GLU A 287 -27.83 20.55 0.21
CA GLU A 287 -28.60 19.48 0.87
C GLU A 287 -29.26 19.99 2.14
N THR A 288 -30.46 20.58 1.99
CA THR A 288 -31.43 20.59 3.08
C THR A 288 -31.85 19.15 3.37
N ASP A 289 -31.70 18.73 4.62
CA ASP A 289 -32.13 17.47 5.20
C ASP A 289 -33.43 16.93 4.58
N THR A 290 -33.31 15.94 3.68
CA THR A 290 -34.39 15.01 3.39
C THR A 290 -33.84 13.60 3.44
N VAL A 291 -34.18 12.93 4.54
CA VAL A 291 -33.93 11.50 4.77
C VAL A 291 -34.65 10.71 3.68
N GLY A 292 -33.89 10.13 2.74
CA GLY A 292 -34.37 9.25 1.67
C GLY A 292 -33.28 8.24 1.27
N PRO A 293 -33.64 7.02 0.84
CA PRO A 293 -32.73 5.88 0.83
C PRO A 293 -31.65 5.97 -0.27
N LYS A 294 -30.43 5.56 0.09
CA LYS A 294 -29.23 5.51 -0.77
C LYS A 294 -29.50 4.72 -2.08
N PRO A 295 -29.14 5.26 -3.27
CA PRO A 295 -29.18 4.48 -4.50
C PRO A 295 -27.95 3.57 -4.62
N THR A 296 -28.21 2.37 -5.11
CA THR A 296 -27.28 1.26 -5.38
C THR A 296 -26.23 1.59 -6.44
N LEU A 297 -24.99 1.14 -6.20
CA LEU A 297 -23.89 1.19 -7.17
C LEU A 297 -24.22 0.37 -8.43
N HIS A 298 -24.50 1.06 -9.53
CA HIS A 298 -24.12 0.61 -10.87
C HIS A 298 -23.77 1.82 -11.73
N ALA A 299 -22.55 1.83 -12.24
CA ALA A 299 -22.04 2.83 -13.17
C ALA A 299 -22.82 2.79 -14.49
N ASN A 300 -23.26 3.95 -14.97
CA ASN A 300 -23.15 4.33 -16.37
C ASN A 300 -23.36 5.82 -16.58
N THR A 301 -22.64 6.33 -17.55
CA THR A 301 -22.42 7.71 -17.97
C THR A 301 -23.70 8.44 -18.41
N ASN A 302 -23.69 9.76 -18.18
CA ASN A 302 -24.51 10.85 -18.77
C ASN A 302 -25.74 11.36 -18.01
N GLN A 303 -25.47 12.44 -17.26
CA GLN A 303 -26.30 13.63 -16.97
C GLN A 303 -27.65 13.45 -16.26
N LYS A 304 -27.69 13.76 -14.95
CA LYS A 304 -28.55 14.80 -14.33
C LYS A 304 -28.43 14.82 -12.79
N SER A 305 -28.40 16.04 -12.24
CA SER A 305 -28.04 16.47 -10.88
C SER A 305 -26.54 16.47 -10.60
N GLY A 306 -26.00 17.67 -10.34
CA GLY A 306 -24.57 17.97 -10.23
C GLY A 306 -23.96 17.44 -8.94
N PHE A 307 -23.96 16.12 -8.76
CA PHE A 307 -23.18 15.46 -7.73
C PHE A 307 -21.71 15.51 -8.15
N VAL A 308 -21.06 16.63 -7.81
CA VAL A 308 -19.61 16.78 -7.93
C VAL A 308 -19.01 16.19 -6.67
N ASP A 309 -18.13 15.21 -6.84
CA ASP A 309 -17.41 14.60 -5.72
C ASP A 309 -16.72 15.68 -4.88
N PRO A 310 -17.02 15.79 -3.56
CA PRO A 310 -16.44 16.79 -2.68
C PRO A 310 -14.91 16.79 -2.66
N LEU A 311 -14.26 15.67 -2.99
CA LEU A 311 -12.81 15.57 -3.05
C LEU A 311 -12.19 16.51 -4.11
N TYR A 312 -12.91 16.77 -5.20
CA TYR A 312 -12.42 17.54 -6.35
C TYR A 312 -12.97 18.96 -6.43
N ARG A 313 -13.75 19.38 -5.45
CA ARG A 313 -14.23 20.76 -5.32
C ARG A 313 -13.34 21.50 -4.34
N ASP A 314 -12.92 22.71 -4.66
CA ASP A 314 -12.28 23.58 -3.66
C ASP A 314 -13.36 24.51 -3.06
N SER A 315 -13.42 24.58 -1.73
CA SER A 315 -14.29 25.51 -0.99
C SER A 315 -13.44 26.38 -0.09
N ASP A 316 -13.74 27.68 -0.05
CA ASP A 316 -13.06 28.64 0.83
C ASP A 316 -13.62 28.62 2.27
N ASP A 317 -14.75 27.94 2.47
CA ASP A 317 -15.41 27.80 3.76
C ASP A 317 -14.64 26.85 4.71
N ALA A 318 -14.83 27.06 6.02
CA ALA A 318 -14.18 26.26 7.03
C ALA A 318 -14.62 24.78 6.96
N PRO A 319 -13.68 23.82 7.03
CA PRO A 319 -13.99 22.40 6.93
C PRO A 319 -14.70 21.94 8.22
N THR A 320 -16.01 21.74 8.13
CA THR A 320 -16.89 21.49 9.29
C THR A 320 -17.53 20.10 9.24
N GLN A 321 -17.55 19.44 8.09
CA GLN A 321 -18.16 18.12 7.91
C GLN A 321 -17.13 17.07 7.44
N ALA A 322 -17.25 15.85 7.97
CA ALA A 322 -16.42 14.72 7.57
C ALA A 322 -17.02 14.03 6.33
N TYR A 323 -16.19 13.81 5.32
CA TYR A 323 -16.51 13.07 4.10
C TYR A 323 -15.62 11.82 4.01
N TYR A 324 -16.06 10.86 3.21
CA TYR A 324 -15.41 9.57 3.04
C TYR A 324 -15.15 9.31 1.56
N ALA A 325 -13.95 8.83 1.24
CA ALA A 325 -13.57 8.39 -0.10
C ALA A 325 -12.96 6.98 -0.05
N VAL A 326 -13.30 6.16 -1.05
CA VAL A 326 -12.71 4.83 -1.25
C VAL A 326 -11.73 4.92 -2.42
N PRO A 327 -10.41 4.83 -2.20
CA PRO A 327 -9.44 4.93 -3.27
C PRO A 327 -9.43 3.65 -4.12
N HIS A 328 -9.60 3.80 -5.44
CA HIS A 328 -9.58 2.66 -6.38
C HIS A 328 -8.18 2.05 -6.63
N TRP A 329 -7.12 2.75 -6.23
CA TRP A 329 -5.73 2.34 -6.41
C TRP A 329 -5.16 1.54 -5.23
N VAL A 330 -5.97 1.27 -4.20
CA VAL A 330 -5.59 0.48 -3.03
C VAL A 330 -6.30 -0.86 -3.07
N ASP A 331 -5.53 -1.95 -3.07
CA ASP A 331 -6.06 -3.29 -2.81
C ASP A 331 -5.87 -3.61 -1.32
N CYS A 332 -6.96 -3.90 -0.61
CA CYS A 332 -6.94 -4.10 0.83
C CYS A 332 -7.08 -5.57 1.19
N SER A 333 -6.08 -6.10 1.88
CA SER A 333 -6.03 -7.48 2.37
C SER A 333 -5.95 -7.50 3.89
N PHE A 334 -6.58 -8.50 4.51
CA PHE A 334 -6.54 -8.71 5.95
C PHE A 334 -5.72 -9.95 6.26
N TYR A 335 -4.72 -9.80 7.11
CA TYR A 335 -3.85 -10.91 7.51
C TYR A 335 -4.40 -11.60 8.75
N HIS A 336 -4.78 -12.85 8.59
CA HIS A 336 -5.18 -13.71 9.69
C HIS A 336 -4.23 -14.92 9.77
N HIS A 337 -3.80 -15.26 10.99
CA HIS A 337 -3.01 -16.43 11.26
C HIS A 337 -3.90 -17.45 11.98
N GLU A 338 -4.21 -18.57 11.33
CA GLU A 338 -5.10 -19.59 11.90
C GLU A 338 -4.41 -20.29 13.08
N THR A 339 -4.58 -19.76 14.29
CA THR A 339 -4.08 -20.37 15.53
C THR A 339 -4.95 -21.53 16.01
N GLY A 340 -5.55 -22.33 15.12
CA GLY A 340 -6.34 -23.53 15.46
C GLY A 340 -7.51 -23.33 16.45
N ARG A 341 -7.79 -22.08 16.86
CA ARG A 341 -8.90 -21.70 17.73
C ARG A 341 -10.04 -21.24 16.85
N PHE A 342 -11.18 -21.90 16.99
CA PHE A 342 -12.42 -21.49 16.36
C PHE A 342 -12.77 -20.08 16.82
N LEU A 343 -12.61 -19.09 15.94
CA LEU A 343 -13.15 -17.74 16.14
C LEU A 343 -14.65 -17.85 16.41
N LYS A 344 -15.10 -17.24 17.51
CA LYS A 344 -16.53 -16.92 17.65
C LYS A 344 -16.85 -15.92 16.55
N GLN A 345 -17.70 -16.31 15.60
CA GLN A 345 -18.16 -15.49 14.48
C GLN A 345 -18.92 -14.20 14.88
N ASP A 346 -19.04 -13.91 16.18
CA ASP A 346 -19.92 -12.87 16.75
C ASP A 346 -19.17 -11.70 17.43
N LYS A 347 -17.86 -11.53 17.19
CA LYS A 347 -17.14 -10.33 17.66
C LYS A 347 -16.63 -9.55 16.45
N PHE A 348 -17.32 -8.45 16.17
CA PHE A 348 -16.96 -7.42 15.22
C PHE A 348 -16.99 -6.06 15.92
#